data_AF-A0A200R901-F1
#
_entry.id   AF-A0A200R901-F1
#
_cell.length_a   1.000
_cell.length_b   1.000
_cell.length_c   1.000
_cell.angle_alpha   90.00
_cell.angle_beta   90.00
_cell.angle_gamma   90.00
#
_symmetry.space_group_name_H-M   'P 1'
#
loop_
_entity.id
_entity.type
_entity.pdbx_description
1 polymer ?
#
loop_
_entity_poly.entity_id
_entity_poly.type
_entity_poly.pdbx_seq_one_letter_code
_entity_poly.pdbx_strand_id
1 'polypeptide(L)'
;MTTTQPSSNKSLAFSTGWDLAFTVSAGIVLLGLLVVASGFSFFRHQIPTGSPLTRMLQVLVAAIRKRKLQFPENDEEMYLEYNKEEMVGEVLPHTKGYKWLDKASISDGKSGNWYLCSVSQVEEMKIVLWMLPIFISAMIGYIPIPQLLTFTIQQGGTMDTKLGKIHVPPASLMIIPVILQLVILVIYDRLFVPFARWITGCPTGITQLQRVGVGFIAASLATCIGAVIESKRKSVAEEHGLLDSGNQVPMSVMWLALQFLAIGINDVSTFTGLLEFFNTEASKGMKSLGTAIFWCNLGLASLMGSVLVDVVNRVTRRGGIGWLEGNNLNRDHLDHFYWLLSILGLVAFLNYLYWARRYQYRQHNLAPTS
;
A
#
# COMPACT_ATOMS: atom_id res chain seq x y z
N MET A 1 -51.39 2.41 31.80
CA MET A 1 -50.22 1.52 31.93
C MET A 1 -49.82 1.07 30.53
N THR A 2 -48.86 1.77 29.92
CA THR A 2 -48.30 1.44 28.61
C THR A 2 -46.80 1.60 28.72
N THR A 3 -46.11 0.47 28.87
CA THR A 3 -44.65 0.39 28.94
C THR A 3 -44.10 0.23 27.52
N THR A 4 -43.63 1.33 26.94
CA THR A 4 -42.73 1.33 25.78
C THR A 4 -41.28 1.49 26.28
N GLN A 5 -40.56 0.39 26.52
CA GLN A 5 -39.10 0.42 26.66
C GLN A 5 -38.47 -0.95 26.34
N PRO A 6 -38.04 -1.18 25.10
CA PRO A 6 -36.95 -2.12 24.83
C PRO A 6 -35.79 -1.54 24.00
N SER A 7 -35.92 -0.36 23.40
CA SER A 7 -34.90 0.22 22.51
C SER A 7 -33.77 0.95 23.24
N SER A 8 -34.07 1.61 24.36
CA SER A 8 -33.09 2.41 25.13
C SER A 8 -31.92 1.58 25.68
N ASN A 9 -32.22 0.43 26.31
CA ASN A 9 -31.19 -0.38 26.98
C ASN A 9 -30.16 -1.02 26.03
N LYS A 10 -30.54 -1.32 24.78
CA LYS A 10 -29.57 -1.82 23.77
C LYS A 10 -28.62 -0.72 23.31
N SER A 11 -29.10 0.51 23.17
CA SER A 11 -28.25 1.66 22.79
C SER A 11 -27.26 2.04 23.89
N LEU A 12 -27.68 2.00 25.16
CA LEU A 12 -26.84 2.22 26.33
C LEU A 12 -25.78 1.13 26.50
N ALA A 13 -26.14 -0.15 26.38
CA ALA A 13 -25.16 -1.25 26.46
C ALA A 13 -24.13 -1.21 25.32
N PHE A 14 -24.55 -0.76 24.12
CA PHE A 14 -23.67 -0.56 22.98
C PHE A 14 -22.71 0.62 23.21
N SER A 15 -23.19 1.78 23.68
CA SER A 15 -22.33 2.95 23.97
C SER A 15 -21.30 2.67 25.07
N THR A 16 -21.69 1.96 26.14
CA THR A 16 -20.76 1.60 27.23
C THR A 16 -19.61 0.71 26.76
N GLY A 17 -19.84 -0.14 25.74
CA GLY A 17 -18.79 -0.98 25.14
C GLY A 17 -17.75 -0.18 24.36
N TRP A 18 -18.19 0.82 23.57
CA TRP A 18 -17.30 1.71 22.82
C TRP A 18 -16.47 2.60 23.75
N ASP A 19 -17.11 3.20 24.76
CA ASP A 19 -16.43 4.05 25.74
C ASP A 19 -15.33 3.29 26.47
N LEU A 20 -15.63 2.05 26.91
CA LEU A 20 -14.64 1.18 27.54
C LEU A 20 -13.50 0.83 26.57
N ALA A 21 -13.81 0.42 25.34
CA ALA A 21 -12.81 0.03 24.36
C ALA A 21 -11.86 1.17 23.99
N PHE A 22 -12.39 2.39 23.79
CA PHE A 22 -11.57 3.57 23.51
C PHE A 22 -10.76 4.00 24.73
N THR A 23 -11.33 3.93 25.94
CA THR A 23 -10.62 4.25 27.17
C THR A 23 -9.45 3.29 27.42
N VAL A 24 -9.68 1.99 27.23
CA VAL A 24 -8.61 0.97 27.35
C VAL A 24 -7.52 1.22 26.31
N SER A 25 -7.90 1.49 25.06
CA SER A 25 -6.94 1.80 23.98
C SER A 25 -6.11 3.05 24.29
N ALA A 26 -6.74 4.12 24.79
CA ALA A 26 -6.07 5.34 25.20
C ALA A 26 -5.13 5.09 26.40
N GLY A 27 -5.55 4.29 27.37
CA GLY A 27 -4.73 3.90 28.52
C GLY A 27 -3.48 3.12 28.11
N ILE A 28 -3.60 2.20 27.15
CA ILE A 28 -2.45 1.44 26.61
C ILE A 28 -1.46 2.37 25.89
N VAL A 29 -1.94 3.31 25.08
CA VAL A 29 -1.08 4.31 24.41
C VAL A 29 -0.40 5.21 25.43
N LEU A 30 -1.12 5.67 26.46
CA LEU A 30 -0.55 6.48 27.54
C LEU A 30 0.54 5.72 28.30
N LEU A 31 0.30 4.45 28.63
CA LEU A 31 1.30 3.58 29.25
C LEU A 31 2.55 3.45 28.37
N GLY A 32 2.37 3.23 27.06
CA GLY A 32 3.47 3.19 26.10
C GLY A 32 4.28 4.48 26.08
N LEU A 33 3.62 5.64 26.09
CA LEU A 33 4.28 6.95 26.16
C LEU A 33 5.07 7.13 27.45
N LEU A 34 4.54 6.69 28.59
CA LEU A 34 5.24 6.74 29.88
C LEU A 34 6.49 5.84 29.89
N VAL A 35 6.40 4.65 29.29
CA VAL A 35 7.55 3.73 29.13
C VAL A 35 8.63 4.34 28.22
N VAL A 36 8.23 4.99 27.12
CA VAL A 36 9.19 5.68 26.23
C VAL A 36 9.83 6.88 26.94
N ALA A 37 9.04 7.66 27.68
CA ALA A 37 9.52 8.82 28.42
C ALA A 37 10.49 8.43 29.55
N SER A 38 10.24 7.35 30.27
CA SER A 38 11.17 6.85 31.30
C SER A 38 12.48 6.35 30.72
N GLY A 39 12.48 5.89 29.46
CA GLY A 39 13.68 5.47 28.71
C GLY A 39 14.51 6.62 28.11
N PHE A 40 14.08 7.88 28.23
CA PHE A 40 14.68 9.01 27.51
C PHE A 40 16.19 9.19 27.78
N SER A 41 16.63 8.90 29.01
CA SER A 41 18.06 8.97 29.41
C SER A 41 18.92 7.88 28.76
N PHE A 42 18.33 6.77 28.31
CA PHE A 42 19.03 5.65 27.69
C PHE A 42 19.10 5.76 26.16
N PHE A 43 18.40 6.73 25.55
CA PHE A 43 18.39 6.88 24.09
C PHE A 43 19.65 7.56 23.57
N ARG A 44 20.29 6.93 22.58
CA ARG A 44 21.36 7.55 21.79
C ARG A 44 20.75 8.44 20.71
N HIS A 45 20.88 9.75 20.89
CA HIS A 45 20.37 10.73 19.95
C HIS A 45 21.25 10.78 18.70
N GLN A 46 20.64 10.62 17.52
CA GLN A 46 21.33 10.84 16.24
C GLN A 46 21.26 12.30 15.84
N ILE A 47 22.35 12.82 15.28
CA ILE A 47 22.41 14.20 14.77
C ILE A 47 21.46 14.28 13.56
N PRO A 48 20.53 15.25 13.50
CA PRO A 48 19.58 15.35 12.41
C PRO A 48 20.29 15.66 11.08
N THR A 49 20.23 14.73 10.14
CA THR A 49 20.88 14.83 8.81
C THR A 49 20.10 15.71 7.81
N GLY A 50 19.15 16.52 8.30
CA GLY A 50 18.24 17.32 7.47
C GLY A 50 17.07 16.53 6.88
N SER A 51 16.22 17.21 6.10
CA SER A 51 15.06 16.61 5.44
C SER A 51 15.38 16.17 4.01
N PRO A 52 15.20 14.87 3.66
CA PRO A 52 15.34 14.39 2.28
C PRO A 52 14.43 15.13 1.28
N LEU A 53 13.21 15.49 1.70
CA LEU A 53 12.27 16.24 0.86
C LEU A 53 12.78 17.63 0.51
N THR A 54 13.41 18.32 1.47
CA THR A 54 13.99 19.64 1.22
C THR A 54 15.15 19.55 0.22
N ARG A 55 15.98 18.50 0.32
CA ARG A 55 17.07 18.25 -0.64
C ARG A 55 16.54 18.01 -2.07
N MET A 56 15.43 17.28 -2.21
CA MET A 56 14.78 17.09 -3.52
C MET A 56 14.21 18.39 -4.09
N LEU A 57 13.54 19.18 -3.26
CA LEU A 57 12.99 20.47 -3.67
C LEU A 57 14.10 21.45 -4.09
N GLN A 58 15.23 21.43 -3.39
CA GLN A 58 16.42 22.19 -3.77
C GLN A 58 16.91 21.84 -5.18
N VAL A 59 17.05 20.55 -5.48
CA VAL A 59 17.46 20.08 -6.81
C VAL A 59 16.46 20.52 -7.89
N LEU A 60 15.15 20.35 -7.65
CA LEU A 60 14.11 20.78 -8.59
C LEU A 60 14.18 22.29 -8.86
N VAL A 61 14.25 23.10 -7.81
CA VAL A 61 14.29 24.56 -7.92
C VAL A 61 15.57 25.03 -8.62
N ALA A 62 16.72 24.47 -8.25
CA ALA A 62 18.01 24.78 -8.88
C ALA A 62 18.01 24.41 -10.36
N ALA A 63 17.55 23.21 -10.72
CA ALA A 63 17.47 22.76 -12.11
C ALA A 63 16.53 23.63 -12.97
N ILE A 64 15.37 24.04 -12.42
CA ILE A 64 14.42 24.93 -13.12
C ILE A 64 15.02 26.32 -13.34
N ARG A 65 15.68 26.89 -12.33
CA ARG A 65 16.37 28.19 -12.44
C ARG A 65 17.48 28.15 -13.48
N LYS A 66 18.22 27.05 -13.54
CA LYS A 66 19.34 26.83 -14.45
C LYS A 66 18.94 26.22 -15.80
N ARG A 67 17.63 26.11 -16.09
CA ARG A 67 17.13 25.45 -17.31
C ARG A 67 17.69 26.03 -18.61
N LYS A 68 18.06 27.31 -18.63
CA LYS A 68 18.62 28.02 -19.80
C LYS A 68 20.14 27.87 -19.96
N LEU A 69 20.86 27.34 -18.98
CA LEU A 69 22.30 27.11 -19.08
C LEU A 69 22.60 25.98 -20.08
N GLN A 70 23.71 26.10 -20.80
CA GLN A 70 24.22 25.03 -21.65
C GLN A 70 25.04 24.04 -20.81
N PHE A 71 25.07 22.79 -21.26
CA PHE A 71 25.92 21.78 -20.63
C PHE A 71 27.38 22.04 -20.99
N PRO A 72 28.34 21.78 -20.08
CA PRO A 72 29.76 21.79 -20.41
C PRO A 72 30.10 20.78 -21.52
N GLU A 73 31.18 21.02 -22.27
CA GLU A 73 31.58 20.13 -23.38
C GLU A 73 32.03 18.73 -22.92
N ASN A 74 32.54 18.59 -21.68
CA ASN A 74 32.96 17.33 -21.06
C ASN A 74 32.14 17.01 -19.79
N ASP A 75 30.90 16.56 -19.97
CA ASP A 75 30.00 16.16 -18.86
C ASP A 75 30.65 15.09 -17.96
N GLU A 76 31.24 14.02 -18.54
CA GLU A 76 31.72 12.85 -17.78
C GLU A 76 32.96 13.14 -16.89
N GLU A 77 33.86 14.03 -17.31
CA GLU A 77 35.02 14.44 -16.51
C GLU A 77 34.60 15.30 -15.31
N MET A 78 33.62 16.19 -15.49
CA MET A 78 33.05 17.02 -14.42
C MET A 78 32.42 16.16 -13.32
N TYR A 79 31.69 15.10 -13.69
CA TYR A 79 31.12 14.16 -12.72
C TYR A 79 32.18 13.39 -11.93
N LEU A 80 33.27 12.99 -12.59
CA LEU A 80 34.38 12.30 -11.93
C LEU A 80 35.11 13.23 -10.96
N GLU A 81 35.20 14.52 -11.26
CA GLU A 81 35.82 15.52 -10.40
C GLU A 81 34.95 15.82 -9.16
N TYR A 82 33.65 16.04 -9.33
CA TYR A 82 32.71 16.22 -8.21
C TYR A 82 32.61 14.96 -7.30
N ASN A 83 32.64 13.76 -7.88
CA ASN A 83 32.64 12.51 -7.11
C ASN A 83 33.94 12.32 -6.30
N LYS A 84 35.08 12.86 -6.76
CA LYS A 84 36.34 12.84 -5.99
C LYS A 84 36.32 13.81 -4.81
N GLU A 85 35.58 14.91 -4.90
CA GLU A 85 35.39 15.84 -3.78
C GLU A 85 34.39 15.32 -2.73
N GLU A 86 33.40 14.52 -3.14
CA GLU A 86 32.37 13.91 -2.26
C GLU A 86 32.81 12.63 -1.52
N MET A 87 34.08 12.51 -1.10
CA MET A 87 34.65 11.32 -0.41
C MET A 87 34.04 10.96 0.98
N VAL A 88 32.87 11.51 1.33
CA VAL A 88 32.12 11.24 2.57
C VAL A 88 30.68 10.87 2.22
N GLY A 89 30.47 9.79 1.46
CA GLY A 89 29.12 9.35 1.06
C GLY A 89 29.06 8.12 0.16
N GLU A 90 27.83 7.68 -0.14
CA GLU A 90 27.56 6.69 -1.21
C GLU A 90 27.66 7.43 -2.55
N VAL A 91 28.68 7.11 -3.35
CA VAL A 91 28.83 7.66 -4.70
C VAL A 91 27.83 6.97 -5.63
N LEU A 92 26.87 7.73 -6.16
CA LEU A 92 25.87 7.23 -7.10
C LEU A 92 26.42 7.28 -8.54
N PRO A 93 26.28 6.20 -9.33
CA PRO A 93 26.70 6.22 -10.72
C PRO A 93 25.86 7.21 -11.52
N HIS A 94 26.50 7.95 -12.43
CA HIS A 94 25.80 8.94 -13.24
C HIS A 94 24.80 8.28 -14.20
N THR A 95 23.54 8.71 -14.14
CA THR A 95 22.48 8.18 -15.01
C THR A 95 22.19 9.15 -16.15
N LYS A 96 22.23 8.66 -17.40
CA LYS A 96 21.98 9.45 -18.62
C LYS A 96 20.52 9.94 -18.77
N GLY A 97 19.59 9.43 -17.96
CA GLY A 97 18.19 9.84 -17.93
C GLY A 97 17.98 11.14 -17.13
N TYR A 98 16.97 11.93 -17.50
CA TYR A 98 16.63 13.20 -16.85
C TYR A 98 17.79 14.23 -16.79
N LYS A 99 18.57 14.35 -17.87
CA LYS A 99 19.73 15.26 -17.95
C LYS A 99 19.45 16.70 -17.51
N TRP A 100 18.23 17.19 -17.67
CA TRP A 100 17.87 18.55 -17.24
C TRP A 100 18.06 18.78 -15.73
N LEU A 101 18.00 17.73 -14.90
CA LEU A 101 18.25 17.81 -13.45
C LEU A 101 19.73 18.05 -13.14
N ASP A 102 20.63 17.59 -14.02
CA ASP A 102 22.08 17.81 -13.89
C ASP A 102 22.47 19.27 -13.93
N LYS A 103 21.61 20.13 -14.48
CA LYS A 103 21.82 21.58 -14.44
C LYS A 103 21.83 22.14 -13.02
N ALA A 104 21.28 21.42 -12.03
CA ALA A 104 21.33 21.83 -10.62
C ALA A 104 22.76 21.79 -10.05
N SER A 105 23.66 20.97 -10.59
CA SER A 105 25.05 20.84 -10.12
C SER A 105 26.05 21.71 -10.89
N ILE A 106 25.62 22.46 -11.90
CA ILE A 106 26.49 23.39 -12.64
C ILE A 106 26.73 24.65 -11.79
N SER A 107 27.99 25.00 -11.52
CA SER A 107 28.34 26.25 -10.83
C SER A 107 28.10 27.48 -11.72
N ASP A 108 27.27 28.43 -11.27
CA ASP A 108 26.96 29.69 -11.95
C ASP A 108 27.46 30.92 -11.15
N GLY A 109 28.42 30.72 -10.24
CA GLY A 109 28.96 31.74 -9.36
C GLY A 109 28.09 32.10 -8.15
N LYS A 110 26.89 31.51 -8.03
CA LYS A 110 26.02 31.66 -6.84
C LYS A 110 26.16 30.46 -5.91
N SER A 111 26.46 30.72 -4.65
CA SER A 111 26.58 29.70 -3.62
C SER A 111 25.28 29.55 -2.80
N GLY A 112 25.07 28.34 -2.28
CA GLY A 112 23.94 28.00 -1.40
C GLY A 112 23.10 26.84 -1.94
N ASN A 113 22.50 26.07 -1.03
CA ASN A 113 21.84 24.79 -1.34
C ASN A 113 20.64 24.89 -2.30
N TRP A 114 20.11 26.10 -2.54
CA TRP A 114 19.00 26.37 -3.48
C TRP A 114 19.47 26.86 -4.87
N TYR A 115 20.77 27.04 -5.04
CA TYR A 115 21.40 27.49 -6.28
C TYR A 115 22.37 26.44 -6.81
N LEU A 116 23.15 25.79 -5.94
CA LEU A 116 24.08 24.72 -6.31
C LEU A 116 23.76 23.46 -5.49
N CYS A 117 23.48 22.37 -6.20
CA CYS A 117 23.23 21.06 -5.61
C CYS A 117 24.38 20.11 -5.91
N SER A 118 24.56 19.14 -5.03
CA SER A 118 25.60 18.12 -5.15
C SER A 118 25.20 17.06 -6.19
N VAL A 119 26.17 16.38 -6.83
CA VAL A 119 25.87 15.34 -7.85
C VAL A 119 25.06 14.21 -7.22
N SER A 120 25.42 13.78 -6.01
CA SER A 120 24.66 12.77 -5.26
C SER A 120 23.22 13.20 -5.01
N GLN A 121 22.95 14.48 -4.69
CA GLN A 121 21.58 15.00 -4.52
C GLN A 121 20.76 14.93 -5.82
N VAL A 122 21.40 15.21 -6.96
CA VAL A 122 20.77 15.16 -8.27
C VAL A 122 20.39 13.72 -8.64
N GLU A 123 21.32 12.77 -8.50
CA GLU A 123 21.04 11.35 -8.76
C GLU A 123 19.97 10.80 -7.81
N GLU A 124 20.00 11.17 -6.53
CA GLU A 124 18.94 10.87 -5.55
C GLU A 124 17.55 11.27 -6.04
N MET A 125 17.41 12.47 -6.62
CA MET A 125 16.15 12.94 -7.20
C MET A 125 15.78 12.17 -8.47
N LYS A 126 16.75 11.87 -9.34
CA LYS A 126 16.52 11.04 -10.54
C LYS A 126 15.94 9.69 -10.16
N ILE A 127 16.50 9.01 -9.16
CA ILE A 127 16.00 7.72 -8.67
C ILE A 127 14.52 7.79 -8.28
N VAL A 128 14.09 8.83 -7.57
CA VAL A 128 12.66 8.99 -7.20
C VAL A 128 11.77 9.17 -8.44
N LEU A 129 12.21 9.96 -9.42
CA LEU A 129 11.49 10.10 -10.69
C LEU A 129 11.44 8.79 -11.48
N TRP A 130 12.48 7.97 -11.41
CA TRP A 130 12.49 6.64 -12.03
C TRP A 130 11.53 5.66 -11.34
N MET A 131 11.34 5.77 -10.02
CA MET A 131 10.36 4.97 -9.28
C MET A 131 8.91 5.43 -9.49
N LEU A 132 8.69 6.67 -9.93
CA LEU A 132 7.36 7.28 -10.03
C LEU A 132 6.36 6.49 -10.91
N PRO A 133 6.71 5.94 -12.09
CA PRO A 133 5.78 5.15 -12.87
C PRO A 133 5.34 3.86 -12.16
N ILE A 134 6.27 3.18 -11.47
CA ILE A 134 5.96 2.00 -10.65
C ILE A 134 5.08 2.39 -9.48
N PHE A 135 5.37 3.53 -8.82
CA PHE A 135 4.54 4.07 -7.75
C PHE A 135 3.09 4.31 -8.21
N ILE A 136 2.88 5.04 -9.30
CA ILE A 136 1.53 5.34 -9.81
C ILE A 136 0.81 4.04 -10.19
N SER A 137 1.49 3.13 -10.86
CA SER A 137 0.90 1.85 -11.27
C SER A 137 0.52 0.99 -10.06
N ALA A 138 1.40 0.90 -9.07
CA ALA A 138 1.16 0.17 -7.84
C ALA A 138 0.02 0.77 -7.01
N MET A 139 -0.10 2.11 -6.99
CA MET A 139 -1.21 2.81 -6.33
C MET A 139 -2.55 2.34 -6.91
N ILE A 140 -2.67 2.28 -8.24
CA ILE A 140 -3.90 1.80 -8.90
C ILE A 140 -4.15 0.32 -8.57
N GLY A 141 -3.10 -0.51 -8.59
CA GLY A 141 -3.19 -1.93 -8.23
C GLY A 141 -3.61 -2.19 -6.79
N TYR A 142 -3.37 -1.24 -5.88
CA TYR A 142 -3.77 -1.33 -4.48
C TYR A 142 -5.20 -0.88 -4.18
N ILE A 143 -5.83 -0.10 -5.05
CA ILE A 143 -7.21 0.41 -4.86
C ILE A 143 -8.20 -0.69 -4.45
N PRO A 144 -8.20 -1.90 -5.05
CA PRO A 144 -9.20 -2.91 -4.73
C PRO A 144 -9.13 -3.47 -3.31
N ILE A 145 -7.95 -3.49 -2.68
CA ILE A 145 -7.74 -4.21 -1.41
C ILE A 145 -8.47 -3.55 -0.23
N PRO A 146 -8.30 -2.24 0.06
CA PRO A 146 -9.04 -1.58 1.13
C PRO A 146 -10.55 -1.71 0.97
N GLN A 147 -11.04 -1.58 -0.27
CA GLN A 147 -12.46 -1.68 -0.58
C GLN A 147 -13.00 -3.08 -0.30
N LEU A 148 -12.31 -4.11 -0.79
CA LEU A 148 -12.69 -5.50 -0.53
C LEU A 148 -12.73 -5.77 0.98
N LEU A 149 -11.73 -5.35 1.76
CA LEU A 149 -11.72 -5.57 3.21
C LEU A 149 -12.90 -4.87 3.92
N THR A 150 -13.17 -3.60 3.60
CA THR A 150 -14.27 -2.85 4.21
C THR A 150 -15.64 -3.48 3.90
N PHE A 151 -15.92 -3.76 2.62
CA PHE A 151 -17.19 -4.35 2.23
C PHE A 151 -17.34 -5.80 2.68
N THR A 152 -16.24 -6.54 2.84
CA THR A 152 -16.27 -7.89 3.39
C THR A 152 -16.73 -7.91 4.85
N ILE A 153 -16.37 -6.91 5.65
CA ILE A 153 -16.87 -6.79 7.03
C ILE A 153 -18.38 -6.54 7.02
N GLN A 154 -18.86 -5.66 6.15
CA GLN A 154 -20.30 -5.39 5.99
C GLN A 154 -21.04 -6.65 5.51
N GLN A 155 -20.51 -7.32 4.50
CA GLN A 155 -21.02 -8.59 3.96
C GLN A 155 -21.10 -9.66 5.05
N GLY A 156 -20.01 -9.89 5.79
CA GLY A 156 -19.95 -10.83 6.90
C GLY A 156 -20.92 -10.50 8.03
N GLY A 157 -21.30 -9.22 8.18
CA GLY A 157 -22.36 -8.78 9.10
C GLY A 157 -23.75 -9.28 8.76
N THR A 158 -24.00 -9.59 7.48
CA THR A 158 -25.28 -10.13 7.00
C THR A 158 -25.31 -11.66 6.94
N MET A 159 -24.18 -12.33 7.14
CA MET A 159 -24.03 -13.79 7.02
C MET A 159 -24.22 -14.49 8.37
N ASP A 160 -24.34 -15.82 8.35
CA ASP A 160 -24.32 -16.63 9.57
C ASP A 160 -22.89 -16.69 10.14
N THR A 161 -22.70 -16.02 11.28
CA THR A 161 -21.42 -15.94 11.98
C THR A 161 -21.22 -17.01 13.05
N LYS A 162 -22.09 -18.03 13.09
CA LYS A 162 -21.91 -19.19 13.96
C LYS A 162 -20.78 -20.09 13.45
N LEU A 163 -19.75 -20.24 14.27
CA LEU A 163 -18.70 -21.24 14.13
C LEU A 163 -18.95 -22.37 15.13
N GLY A 164 -19.76 -23.34 14.72
CA GLY A 164 -20.23 -24.40 15.60
C GLY A 164 -21.07 -23.81 16.74
N LYS A 165 -20.54 -23.77 17.97
CA LYS A 165 -21.22 -23.22 19.15
C LYS A 165 -20.90 -21.74 19.43
N ILE A 166 -19.89 -21.18 18.76
CA ILE A 166 -19.38 -19.82 19.05
C ILE A 166 -19.98 -18.84 18.04
N HIS A 167 -20.50 -17.71 18.51
CA HIS A 167 -20.88 -16.59 17.64
C HIS A 167 -19.69 -15.63 17.50
N VAL A 168 -19.22 -15.44 16.27
CA VAL A 168 -18.13 -14.50 16.00
C VAL A 168 -18.71 -13.14 15.59
N PRO A 169 -18.31 -12.02 16.23
CA PRO A 169 -18.69 -10.70 15.77
C PRO A 169 -18.14 -10.41 14.37
N PRO A 170 -18.88 -9.74 13.48
CA PRO A 170 -18.41 -9.43 12.12
C PRO A 170 -17.08 -8.68 12.06
N ALA A 171 -16.82 -7.77 13.01
CA ALA A 171 -15.55 -7.05 13.09
C ALA A 171 -14.36 -7.98 13.40
N SER A 172 -14.60 -9.05 14.17
CA SER A 172 -13.57 -10.05 14.50
C SER A 172 -13.19 -10.94 13.31
N LEU A 173 -13.92 -10.87 12.19
CA LEU A 173 -13.57 -11.62 10.97
C LEU A 173 -12.21 -11.22 10.41
N MET A 174 -11.72 -10.01 10.71
CA MET A 174 -10.39 -9.56 10.31
C MET A 174 -9.25 -10.35 10.96
N ILE A 175 -9.52 -11.19 11.97
CA ILE A 175 -8.51 -12.11 12.50
C ILE A 175 -8.14 -13.20 11.50
N ILE A 176 -9.09 -13.60 10.64
CA ILE A 176 -8.91 -14.66 9.64
C ILE A 176 -7.83 -14.27 8.62
N PRO A 177 -7.90 -13.12 7.92
CA PRO A 177 -6.85 -12.74 6.99
C PRO A 177 -5.49 -12.55 7.69
N VAL A 178 -5.45 -12.05 8.93
CA VAL A 178 -4.20 -11.91 9.70
C VAL A 178 -3.55 -13.27 9.95
N ILE A 179 -4.31 -14.27 10.40
CA ILE A 179 -3.78 -15.63 10.63
C ILE A 179 -3.32 -16.25 9.31
N LEU A 180 -4.12 -16.13 8.24
CA LEU A 180 -3.76 -16.66 6.92
C LEU A 180 -2.49 -16.00 6.38
N GLN A 181 -2.36 -14.68 6.51
CA GLN A 181 -1.16 -13.94 6.14
C GLN A 181 0.08 -14.47 6.89
N LEU A 182 -0.01 -14.70 8.20
CA LEU A 182 1.10 -15.25 8.99
C LEU A 182 1.50 -16.65 8.49
N VAL A 183 0.54 -17.52 8.25
CA VAL A 183 0.78 -18.87 7.73
C VAL A 183 1.41 -18.83 6.33
N ILE A 184 0.86 -18.02 5.43
CA ILE A 184 1.38 -17.84 4.07
C ILE A 184 2.79 -17.26 4.10
N LEU A 185 3.09 -16.32 5.00
CA LEU A 185 4.42 -15.74 5.15
C LEU A 185 5.44 -16.81 5.56
N VAL A 186 5.11 -17.64 6.56
CA VAL A 186 5.97 -18.75 6.99
C VAL A 186 6.20 -19.74 5.84
N ILE A 187 5.14 -20.10 5.11
CA ILE A 187 5.24 -20.98 3.93
C ILE A 187 6.13 -20.34 2.85
N TYR A 188 5.96 -19.04 2.58
CA TYR A 188 6.74 -18.31 1.61
C TYR A 188 8.23 -18.34 1.97
N ASP A 189 8.59 -17.96 3.19
CA ASP A 189 9.99 -17.86 3.62
C ASP A 189 10.66 -19.23 3.80
N ARG A 190 9.93 -20.26 4.25
CA ARG A 190 10.50 -21.59 4.55
C ARG A 190 10.47 -22.56 3.40
N LEU A 191 9.47 -22.48 2.52
CA LEU A 191 9.31 -23.43 1.42
C LEU A 191 9.57 -22.78 0.07
N PHE A 192 8.90 -21.66 -0.23
CA PHE A 192 8.98 -21.04 -1.54
C PHE A 192 10.36 -20.40 -1.80
N VAL A 193 10.89 -19.62 -0.86
CA VAL A 193 12.17 -18.90 -1.05
C VAL A 193 13.35 -19.88 -1.27
N PRO A 194 13.57 -20.93 -0.46
CA PRO A 194 14.65 -21.88 -0.70
C PRO A 194 14.49 -22.63 -2.04
N PHE A 195 13.27 -23.02 -2.38
CA PHE A 195 12.98 -23.69 -3.66
C PHE A 195 13.22 -22.77 -4.85
N ALA A 196 12.72 -21.53 -4.80
CA ALA A 196 12.89 -20.54 -5.85
C ALA A 196 14.36 -20.14 -5.99
N ARG A 197 15.11 -20.02 -4.89
CA ARG A 197 16.57 -19.80 -4.90
C ARG A 197 17.30 -20.91 -5.65
N TRP A 198 16.92 -22.16 -5.41
CA TRP A 198 17.52 -23.31 -6.06
C TRP A 198 17.32 -23.29 -7.59
N ILE A 199 16.18 -22.80 -8.07
CA ILE A 199 15.87 -22.72 -9.51
C ILE A 199 16.44 -21.46 -10.16
N THR A 200 16.25 -20.31 -9.53
CA THR A 200 16.55 -18.99 -10.14
C THR A 200 17.97 -18.52 -9.90
N GLY A 201 18.65 -19.04 -8.88
CA GLY A 201 19.93 -18.53 -8.41
C GLY A 201 19.87 -17.15 -7.74
N CYS A 202 18.69 -16.54 -7.61
CA CYS A 202 18.53 -15.25 -6.95
C CYS A 202 18.51 -15.40 -5.42
N PRO A 203 19.26 -14.59 -4.64
CA PRO A 203 19.31 -14.71 -3.18
C PRO A 203 17.97 -14.38 -2.50
N THR A 204 17.02 -13.74 -3.16
CA THR A 204 15.65 -13.51 -2.64
C THR A 204 14.62 -14.52 -3.17
N GLY A 205 15.05 -15.50 -3.98
CA GLY A 205 14.19 -16.48 -4.64
C GLY A 205 13.54 -15.96 -5.93
N ILE A 206 12.90 -14.80 -5.89
CA ILE A 206 12.40 -14.08 -7.08
C ILE A 206 12.73 -12.59 -6.97
N THR A 207 12.67 -11.87 -8.09
CA THR A 207 12.88 -10.40 -8.06
C THR A 207 11.71 -9.71 -7.35
N GLN A 208 11.99 -8.57 -6.71
CA GLN A 208 10.99 -7.80 -5.97
C GLN A 208 9.80 -7.40 -6.86
N LEU A 209 10.03 -7.02 -8.13
CA LEU A 209 8.96 -6.62 -9.04
C LEU A 209 8.14 -7.83 -9.54
N GLN A 210 8.76 -9.00 -9.74
CA GLN A 210 8.01 -10.22 -10.05
C GLN A 210 7.11 -10.63 -8.87
N ARG A 211 7.63 -10.55 -7.64
CA ARG A 211 6.88 -10.81 -6.41
C ARG A 211 5.64 -9.91 -6.33
N VAL A 212 5.79 -8.62 -6.58
CA VAL A 212 4.68 -7.65 -6.62
C VAL A 212 3.65 -8.01 -7.70
N GLY A 213 4.11 -8.42 -8.89
CA GLY A 213 3.21 -8.89 -9.95
C GLY A 213 2.32 -10.06 -9.53
N VAL A 214 2.88 -11.06 -8.82
CA VAL A 214 2.10 -12.19 -8.28
C VAL A 214 1.01 -11.71 -7.33
N GLY A 215 1.33 -10.74 -6.48
CA GLY A 215 0.34 -10.23 -5.53
C GLY A 215 -0.79 -9.43 -6.19
N PHE A 216 -0.53 -8.65 -7.26
CA PHE A 216 -1.63 -8.00 -8.01
C PHE A 216 -2.56 -8.99 -8.73
N ILE A 217 -2.02 -10.12 -9.21
CA ILE A 217 -2.86 -11.22 -9.71
C ILE A 217 -3.71 -11.78 -8.56
N ALA A 218 -3.12 -12.01 -7.39
CA ALA A 218 -3.82 -12.51 -6.21
C ALA A 218 -4.91 -11.52 -5.73
N ALA A 219 -4.67 -10.21 -5.78
CA ALA A 219 -5.67 -9.18 -5.47
C ALA A 219 -6.86 -9.20 -6.46
N SER A 220 -6.58 -9.37 -7.75
CA SER A 220 -7.61 -9.49 -8.80
C SER A 220 -8.42 -10.78 -8.64
N LEU A 221 -7.76 -11.87 -8.22
CA LEU A 221 -8.42 -13.13 -7.88
C LEU A 221 -9.27 -13.00 -6.61
N ALA A 222 -8.78 -12.31 -5.57
CA ALA A 222 -9.52 -12.09 -4.33
C ALA A 222 -10.84 -11.35 -4.57
N THR A 223 -10.82 -10.30 -5.39
CA THR A 223 -12.01 -9.54 -5.77
C THR A 223 -12.96 -10.33 -6.67
N CYS A 224 -12.42 -11.15 -7.57
CA CYS A 224 -13.23 -12.09 -8.37
C CYS A 224 -13.94 -13.12 -7.47
N ILE A 225 -13.22 -13.75 -6.54
CA ILE A 225 -13.79 -14.67 -5.55
C ILE A 225 -14.87 -13.97 -4.74
N GLY A 226 -14.62 -12.74 -4.28
CA GLY A 226 -15.61 -11.95 -3.55
C GLY A 226 -16.86 -11.66 -4.37
N ALA A 227 -16.72 -11.33 -5.66
CA ALA A 227 -17.84 -11.13 -6.56
C ALA A 227 -18.71 -12.40 -6.68
N VAL A 228 -18.08 -13.57 -6.82
CA VAL A 228 -18.77 -14.86 -6.90
C VAL A 228 -19.49 -15.20 -5.59
N ILE A 229 -18.80 -15.04 -4.45
CA ILE A 229 -19.40 -15.29 -3.12
C ILE A 229 -20.58 -14.35 -2.89
N GLU A 230 -20.44 -13.07 -3.23
CA GLU A 230 -21.51 -12.09 -3.06
C GLU A 230 -22.70 -12.37 -3.96
N SER A 231 -22.46 -12.73 -5.23
CA SER A 231 -23.51 -13.18 -6.14
C SER A 231 -24.28 -14.36 -5.54
N LYS A 232 -23.56 -15.33 -4.96
CA LYS A 232 -24.19 -16.48 -4.29
C LYS A 232 -24.97 -16.08 -3.05
N ARG A 233 -24.43 -15.19 -2.21
CA ARG A 233 -25.09 -14.69 -1.00
C ARG A 233 -26.40 -13.99 -1.35
N LYS A 234 -26.41 -13.14 -2.38
CA LYS A 234 -27.61 -12.43 -2.84
C LYS A 234 -28.67 -13.40 -3.39
N SER A 235 -28.29 -14.40 -4.18
CA SER A 235 -29.20 -15.46 -4.63
C SER A 235 -29.88 -16.17 -3.46
N VAL A 236 -29.13 -16.53 -2.42
CA VAL A 236 -29.68 -17.19 -1.22
C VAL A 236 -30.62 -16.23 -0.47
N ALA A 237 -30.28 -14.94 -0.38
CA ALA A 237 -31.14 -13.94 0.24
C ALA A 237 -32.47 -13.77 -0.50
N GLU A 238 -32.45 -13.79 -1.83
CA GLU A 238 -33.66 -13.71 -2.67
C GLU A 238 -34.54 -14.96 -2.52
N GLU A 239 -33.95 -16.15 -2.59
CA GLU A 239 -34.65 -17.44 -2.42
C GLU A 239 -35.39 -17.54 -1.07
N HIS A 240 -34.84 -16.93 -0.03
CA HIS A 240 -35.43 -16.92 1.32
C HIS A 240 -36.30 -15.69 1.60
N GLY A 241 -36.52 -14.81 0.61
CA GLY A 241 -37.31 -13.59 0.77
C GLY A 241 -36.71 -12.58 1.74
N LEU A 242 -35.39 -12.60 1.94
CA LEU A 242 -34.67 -11.80 2.93
C LEU A 242 -34.18 -10.44 2.38
N LEU A 243 -34.51 -10.10 1.14
CA LEU A 243 -34.05 -8.87 0.49
C LEU A 243 -34.44 -7.59 1.25
N ASP A 244 -35.63 -7.58 1.86
CA ASP A 244 -36.15 -6.46 2.65
C ASP A 244 -36.04 -6.67 4.17
N SER A 245 -35.66 -7.88 4.59
CA SER A 245 -35.50 -8.20 6.00
C SER A 245 -34.08 -7.89 6.45
N GLY A 246 -33.91 -7.22 7.60
CA GLY A 246 -32.61 -7.09 8.26
C GLY A 246 -32.11 -8.39 8.91
N ASN A 247 -32.67 -9.54 8.51
CA ASN A 247 -32.33 -10.85 9.06
C ASN A 247 -31.06 -11.40 8.39
N GLN A 248 -30.36 -12.27 9.11
CA GLN A 248 -29.15 -12.91 8.63
C GLN A 248 -29.46 -13.86 7.46
N VAL A 249 -28.66 -13.78 6.41
CA VAL A 249 -28.66 -14.71 5.29
C VAL A 249 -28.10 -16.06 5.78
N PRO A 250 -28.77 -17.20 5.52
CA PRO A 250 -28.35 -18.52 5.97
C PRO A 250 -27.17 -19.05 5.14
N MET A 251 -26.06 -18.31 5.14
CA MET A 251 -24.81 -18.65 4.48
C MET A 251 -23.67 -18.44 5.46
N SER A 252 -22.84 -19.46 5.67
CA SER A 252 -21.74 -19.39 6.63
C SER A 252 -20.70 -18.34 6.23
N VAL A 253 -20.22 -17.58 7.21
CA VAL A 253 -19.14 -16.60 7.02
C VAL A 253 -17.81 -17.23 6.57
N MET A 254 -17.64 -18.55 6.72
CA MET A 254 -16.44 -19.27 6.28
C MET A 254 -16.20 -19.24 4.77
N TRP A 255 -17.23 -18.97 3.95
CA TRP A 255 -17.04 -18.75 2.52
C TRP A 255 -16.06 -17.60 2.24
N LEU A 256 -16.04 -16.56 3.09
CA LEU A 256 -15.12 -15.43 2.98
C LEU A 256 -13.65 -15.82 3.20
N ALA A 257 -13.37 -16.98 3.80
CA ALA A 257 -12.00 -17.45 4.00
C ALA A 257 -11.24 -17.61 2.67
N LEU A 258 -11.94 -17.95 1.58
CA LEU A 258 -11.32 -18.15 0.27
C LEU A 258 -10.77 -16.85 -0.32
N GLN A 259 -11.52 -15.75 -0.24
CA GLN A 259 -11.02 -14.44 -0.65
C GLN A 259 -9.93 -13.92 0.30
N PHE A 260 -10.03 -14.19 1.61
CA PHE A 260 -8.97 -13.82 2.57
C PHE A 260 -7.66 -14.57 2.33
N LEU A 261 -7.72 -15.82 1.85
CA LEU A 261 -6.53 -16.56 1.43
C LEU A 261 -5.81 -15.84 0.29
N ALA A 262 -6.57 -15.40 -0.73
CA ALA A 262 -6.01 -14.65 -1.86
C ALA A 262 -5.46 -13.28 -1.43
N ILE A 263 -6.13 -12.58 -0.50
CA ILE A 263 -5.59 -11.35 0.11
C ILE A 263 -4.29 -11.63 0.87
N GLY A 264 -4.20 -12.72 1.63
CA GLY A 264 -2.98 -13.10 2.33
C GLY A 264 -1.80 -13.34 1.38
N ILE A 265 -2.05 -13.95 0.22
CA ILE A 265 -1.05 -14.10 -0.84
C ILE A 265 -0.64 -12.73 -1.40
N ASN A 266 -1.61 -11.85 -1.66
CA ASN A 266 -1.34 -10.47 -2.07
C ASN A 266 -0.44 -9.74 -1.06
N ASP A 267 -0.75 -9.81 0.24
CA ASP A 267 -0.01 -9.06 1.25
C ASP A 267 1.42 -9.60 1.41
N VAL A 268 1.60 -10.92 1.46
CA VAL A 268 2.93 -11.52 1.51
C VAL A 268 3.74 -11.25 0.24
N SER A 269 3.11 -10.91 -0.88
CA SER A 269 3.79 -10.68 -2.16
C SER A 269 3.97 -9.20 -2.50
N THR A 270 2.89 -8.45 -2.64
CA THR A 270 2.85 -7.03 -3.02
C THR A 270 3.33 -6.12 -1.89
N PHE A 271 2.83 -6.29 -0.65
CA PHE A 271 3.14 -5.38 0.46
C PHE A 271 4.63 -5.43 0.80
N THR A 272 5.13 -6.64 1.03
CA THR A 272 6.55 -6.86 1.30
C THR A 272 7.41 -6.49 0.09
N GLY A 273 7.00 -6.86 -1.13
CA GLY A 273 7.76 -6.61 -2.35
C GLY A 273 7.92 -5.13 -2.68
N LEU A 274 6.86 -4.32 -2.56
CA LEU A 274 6.93 -2.88 -2.78
C LEU A 274 7.67 -2.16 -1.65
N LEU A 275 7.45 -2.56 -0.39
CA LEU A 275 8.20 -2.00 0.73
C LEU A 275 9.70 -2.26 0.57
N GLU A 276 10.08 -3.48 0.22
CA GLU A 276 11.47 -3.86 -0.03
C GLU A 276 12.02 -3.12 -1.25
N PHE A 277 11.26 -3.01 -2.34
CA PHE A 277 11.64 -2.27 -3.55
C PHE A 277 11.94 -0.80 -3.28
N PHE A 278 10.98 -0.04 -2.74
CA PHE A 278 11.19 1.39 -2.47
C PHE A 278 12.30 1.63 -1.45
N ASN A 279 12.44 0.74 -0.47
CA ASN A 279 13.50 0.83 0.51
C ASN A 279 14.87 0.51 -0.12
N THR A 280 14.98 -0.49 -1.00
CA THR A 280 16.24 -0.91 -1.62
C THR A 280 16.72 0.07 -2.68
N GLU A 281 15.80 0.62 -3.47
CA GLU A 281 16.11 1.59 -4.51
C GLU A 281 16.43 2.98 -3.94
N ALA A 282 15.96 3.31 -2.74
CA ALA A 282 16.37 4.53 -2.04
C ALA A 282 17.86 4.50 -1.66
N SER A 283 18.58 5.60 -1.92
CA SER A 283 19.97 5.77 -1.47
C SER A 283 20.07 5.75 0.06
N LYS A 284 21.29 5.56 0.60
CA LYS A 284 21.54 5.68 2.04
C LYS A 284 21.09 7.04 2.60
N GLY A 285 21.27 8.13 1.85
CA GLY A 285 20.85 9.49 2.24
C GLY A 285 19.33 9.69 2.29
N MET A 286 18.54 8.77 1.73
CA MET A 286 17.09 8.88 1.62
C MET A 286 16.35 7.62 2.07
N LYS A 287 16.99 6.77 2.87
CA LYS A 287 16.43 5.48 3.29
C LYS A 287 15.07 5.62 3.97
N SER A 288 14.90 6.64 4.83
CA SER A 288 13.63 6.95 5.48
C SER A 288 12.52 7.31 4.48
N LEU A 289 12.89 7.92 3.35
CA LEU A 289 11.95 8.29 2.30
C LEU A 289 11.44 7.06 1.54
N GLY A 290 12.25 6.01 1.34
CA GLY A 290 11.81 4.78 0.70
C GLY A 290 10.60 4.15 1.42
N THR A 291 10.69 4.02 2.74
CA THR A 291 9.56 3.55 3.57
C THR A 291 8.38 4.53 3.54
N ALA A 292 8.62 5.84 3.56
CA ALA A 292 7.55 6.84 3.49
C ALA A 292 6.80 6.81 2.15
N ILE A 293 7.49 6.62 1.03
CA ILE A 293 6.91 6.47 -0.31
C ILE A 293 5.95 5.28 -0.33
N PHE A 294 6.34 4.14 0.25
CA PHE A 294 5.47 2.98 0.35
C PHE A 294 4.17 3.27 1.11
N TRP A 295 4.25 3.88 2.30
CA TRP A 295 3.04 4.22 3.06
C TRP A 295 2.18 5.30 2.38
N CYS A 296 2.81 6.25 1.70
CA CYS A 296 2.12 7.24 0.88
C CYS A 296 1.36 6.56 -0.26
N ASN A 297 1.95 5.55 -0.90
CA ASN A 297 1.31 4.76 -1.95
C ASN A 297 0.00 4.13 -1.45
N LEU A 298 0.06 3.44 -0.31
CA LEU A 298 -1.09 2.77 0.29
C LEU A 298 -2.18 3.77 0.73
N GLY A 299 -1.77 4.90 1.33
CA GLY A 299 -2.68 5.97 1.72
C GLY A 299 -3.41 6.58 0.53
N LEU A 300 -2.70 6.90 -0.55
CA LEU A 300 -3.31 7.43 -1.77
C LEU A 300 -4.23 6.41 -2.45
N ALA A 301 -3.86 5.13 -2.48
CA ALA A 301 -4.73 4.08 -3.01
C ALA A 301 -6.04 3.97 -2.24
N SER A 302 -6.00 4.09 -0.91
CA SER A 302 -7.20 4.13 -0.06
C SER A 302 -8.10 5.33 -0.37
N LEU A 303 -7.51 6.54 -0.47
CA LEU A 303 -8.24 7.75 -0.85
C LEU A 303 -8.87 7.65 -2.25
N MET A 304 -8.13 7.12 -3.22
CA MET A 304 -8.65 6.86 -4.56
C MET A 304 -9.76 5.81 -4.56
N GLY A 305 -9.71 4.83 -3.66
CA GLY A 305 -10.80 3.89 -3.44
C GLY A 305 -12.09 4.56 -2.97
N SER A 306 -12.02 5.52 -2.05
CA SER A 306 -13.20 6.31 -1.65
C SER A 306 -13.77 7.12 -2.82
N VAL A 307 -12.90 7.76 -3.60
CA VAL A 307 -13.31 8.47 -4.83
C VAL A 307 -13.97 7.51 -5.83
N LEU A 308 -13.45 6.28 -5.96
CA LEU A 308 -14.04 5.26 -6.83
C LEU A 308 -15.46 4.89 -6.40
N VAL A 309 -15.70 4.69 -5.09
CA VAL A 309 -17.05 4.43 -4.56
C VAL A 309 -18.00 5.59 -4.88
N ASP A 310 -17.57 6.84 -4.66
CA ASP A 310 -18.36 8.03 -4.97
C ASP A 310 -18.72 8.11 -6.47
N VAL A 311 -17.73 7.86 -7.34
CA VAL A 311 -17.94 7.86 -8.79
C VAL A 311 -18.91 6.77 -9.21
N VAL A 312 -18.75 5.55 -8.69
CA VAL A 312 -19.66 4.43 -8.98
C VAL A 312 -21.08 4.77 -8.55
N ASN A 313 -21.28 5.29 -7.34
CA ASN A 313 -22.59 5.68 -6.85
C ASN A 313 -23.22 6.78 -7.72
N ARG A 314 -22.45 7.79 -8.15
CA ARG A 314 -22.94 8.84 -9.05
C ARG A 314 -23.32 8.31 -10.43
N VAL A 315 -22.51 7.44 -11.03
CA VAL A 315 -22.74 6.91 -12.39
C VAL A 315 -23.92 5.95 -12.43
N THR A 316 -24.12 5.18 -11.36
CA THR A 316 -25.13 4.11 -11.28
C THR A 316 -26.51 4.61 -10.87
N ARG A 317 -26.61 5.88 -10.44
CA ARG A 317 -27.84 6.57 -10.00
C ARG A 317 -28.89 6.83 -11.09
N ARG A 318 -28.94 6.05 -12.17
CA ARG A 318 -29.81 6.27 -13.34
C ARG A 318 -31.29 6.01 -13.01
N GLY A 319 -31.91 6.89 -12.20
CA GLY A 319 -33.31 6.85 -11.80
C GLY A 319 -33.59 6.21 -10.44
N GLY A 320 -32.56 5.91 -9.63
CA GLY A 320 -32.70 5.22 -8.35
C GLY A 320 -31.49 5.41 -7.41
N ILE A 321 -31.31 4.49 -6.47
CA ILE A 321 -30.19 4.49 -5.51
C ILE A 321 -28.93 3.93 -6.20
N GLY A 322 -27.76 4.53 -5.97
CA GLY A 322 -26.48 4.02 -6.50
C GLY A 322 -26.13 2.62 -5.96
N TRP A 323 -25.20 1.91 -6.62
CA TRP A 323 -24.86 0.52 -6.30
C TRP A 323 -24.51 0.25 -4.83
N LEU A 324 -23.89 1.21 -4.14
CA LEU A 324 -23.40 1.10 -2.76
C LEU A 324 -23.96 2.22 -1.86
N GLU A 325 -25.02 2.89 -2.31
CA GLU A 325 -25.59 4.06 -1.62
C GLU A 325 -26.73 3.67 -0.66
N GLY A 326 -27.25 2.44 -0.77
CA GLY A 326 -28.29 1.95 0.11
C GLY A 326 -27.79 1.65 1.52
N ASN A 327 -28.71 1.67 2.48
CA ASN A 327 -28.47 1.17 3.85
C ASN A 327 -28.72 -0.34 3.98
N ASN A 328 -29.08 -1.01 2.88
CA ASN A 328 -29.42 -2.42 2.86
C ASN A 328 -28.56 -3.16 1.84
N LEU A 329 -27.53 -3.83 2.35
CA LEU A 329 -26.58 -4.59 1.54
C LEU A 329 -27.24 -5.71 0.71
N ASN A 330 -28.42 -6.20 1.10
CA ASN A 330 -29.14 -7.20 0.32
C ASN A 330 -29.72 -6.62 -0.99
N ARG A 331 -30.01 -5.31 -1.00
CA ARG A 331 -30.49 -4.55 -2.17
C ARG A 331 -29.35 -3.90 -2.95
N ASP A 332 -28.23 -3.61 -2.30
CA ASP A 332 -27.05 -3.03 -2.94
C ASP A 332 -26.42 -3.99 -3.97
N HIS A 333 -25.74 -3.44 -4.96
CA HIS A 333 -25.08 -4.19 -6.04
C HIS A 333 -23.59 -4.39 -5.77
N LEU A 334 -23.27 -4.88 -4.56
CA LEU A 334 -21.89 -5.13 -4.14
C LEU A 334 -21.18 -6.16 -5.05
N ASP A 335 -21.91 -7.14 -5.56
CA ASP A 335 -21.44 -8.11 -6.56
C ASP A 335 -20.90 -7.42 -7.83
N HIS A 336 -21.61 -6.42 -8.35
CA HIS A 336 -21.19 -5.66 -9.53
C HIS A 336 -19.97 -4.80 -9.23
N PHE A 337 -19.90 -4.23 -8.03
CA PHE A 337 -18.74 -3.46 -7.59
C PHE A 337 -17.49 -4.34 -7.44
N TYR A 338 -17.61 -5.56 -6.90
CA TYR A 338 -16.48 -6.50 -6.85
C TYR A 338 -16.02 -6.95 -8.25
N TRP A 339 -16.92 -7.15 -9.20
CA TRP A 339 -16.55 -7.38 -10.60
C TRP A 339 -15.78 -6.20 -11.21
N LEU A 340 -16.23 -4.96 -10.95
CA LEU A 340 -15.52 -3.75 -11.36
C LEU A 340 -14.11 -3.70 -10.76
N LEU A 341 -13.98 -3.99 -9.46
CA LEU A 341 -12.68 -4.04 -8.78
C LEU A 341 -11.76 -5.11 -9.36
N SER A 342 -12.30 -6.27 -9.77
CA SER A 342 -11.51 -7.34 -10.40
C SER A 342 -10.99 -6.93 -11.78
N ILE A 343 -11.84 -6.29 -12.60
CA ILE A 343 -11.42 -5.74 -13.90
C ILE A 343 -10.37 -4.65 -13.72
N LEU A 344 -10.60 -3.73 -12.76
CA LEU A 344 -9.64 -2.67 -12.43
C LEU A 344 -8.29 -3.26 -11.98
N GLY A 345 -8.31 -4.28 -11.13
CA GLY A 345 -7.12 -5.00 -10.68
C GLY A 345 -6.35 -5.63 -11.83
N LEU A 346 -7.05 -6.27 -12.78
CA LEU A 346 -6.43 -6.87 -13.96
C LEU A 346 -5.78 -5.79 -14.85
N VAL A 347 -6.47 -4.68 -15.12
CA VAL A 347 -5.93 -3.55 -15.90
C VAL A 347 -4.72 -2.95 -15.19
N ALA A 348 -4.79 -2.79 -13.88
CA ALA A 348 -3.68 -2.30 -13.06
C ALA A 348 -2.47 -3.25 -13.12
N PHE A 349 -2.69 -4.56 -13.06
CA PHE A 349 -1.63 -5.55 -13.23
C PHE A 349 -0.96 -5.46 -14.61
N LEU A 350 -1.72 -5.32 -15.69
CA LEU A 350 -1.17 -5.16 -17.04
C LEU A 350 -0.36 -3.86 -17.17
N ASN A 351 -0.87 -2.77 -16.60
CA ASN A 351 -0.14 -1.50 -16.54
C ASN A 351 1.16 -1.64 -15.73
N TYR A 352 1.10 -2.32 -14.59
CA TYR A 352 2.26 -2.59 -13.75
C TYR A 352 3.31 -3.40 -14.50
N LEU A 353 2.89 -4.47 -15.20
CA LEU A 353 3.77 -5.31 -15.99
C LEU A 353 4.48 -4.52 -17.09
N TYR A 354 3.80 -3.58 -17.74
CA TYR A 354 4.38 -2.69 -18.75
C TYR A 354 5.54 -1.85 -18.18
N TRP A 355 5.37 -1.29 -16.99
CA TRP A 355 6.39 -0.46 -16.33
C TRP A 355 7.49 -1.30 -15.69
N ALA A 356 7.14 -2.40 -15.02
CA ALA A 356 8.08 -3.31 -14.38
C ALA A 356 9.08 -3.90 -15.38
N ARG A 357 8.64 -4.22 -16.62
CA ARG A 357 9.53 -4.69 -17.69
C ARG A 357 10.52 -3.64 -18.19
N ARG A 358 10.19 -2.35 -18.06
CA ARG A 358 11.05 -1.23 -18.47
C ARG A 358 11.91 -0.71 -17.33
N TYR A 359 11.60 -1.08 -16.10
CA TYR A 359 12.36 -0.66 -14.94
C TYR A 359 13.70 -1.37 -14.91
N GLN A 360 14.78 -0.58 -14.84
CA GLN A 360 16.12 -1.11 -14.63
C GLN A 360 16.46 -0.93 -13.15
N TYR A 361 16.75 -2.05 -12.48
CA TYR A 361 17.21 -2.04 -11.10
C TYR A 361 18.50 -1.26 -10.96
N ARG A 362 18.66 -0.57 -9.83
CA ARG A 362 19.94 0.06 -9.51
C ARG A 362 21.01 -1.03 -9.37
N GLN A 363 22.09 -0.91 -10.14
CA GLN A 363 23.28 -1.73 -9.91
C GLN A 363 23.93 -1.31 -8.59
N HIS A 364 23.77 -2.14 -7.56
CA HIS A 364 24.68 -2.07 -6.43
C HIS A 364 26.00 -2.64 -6.92
N ASN A 365 27.02 -1.79 -7.07
CA ASN A 365 28.40 -2.25 -7.17
C ASN A 365 28.70 -3.01 -5.88
N LEU A 366 28.45 -4.32 -5.86
CA LEU A 366 29.11 -5.22 -4.95
C LEU A 366 30.60 -5.03 -5.23
N ALA A 367 31.32 -4.50 -4.25
CA ALA A 367 32.76 -4.43 -4.29
C ALA A 367 33.28 -5.81 -4.77
N PRO A 368 34.27 -5.86 -5.69
CA PRO A 368 34.87 -7.13 -6.05
C PRO A 368 35.37 -7.77 -4.77
N THR A 369 34.83 -8.94 -4.44
CA THR A 369 35.40 -9.80 -3.41
C THR A 369 36.82 -10.11 -3.86
N SER A 370 37.78 -9.46 -3.18
CA SER A 370 39.22 -9.70 -3.31
C SER A 370 39.58 -11.12 -2.93
#